data_AF-A0A3E0KRE1-F1
#
_entry.id   AF-A0A3E0KRE1-F1
#
_cell.length_a   1.000
_cell.length_b   1.000
_cell.length_c   1.000
_cell.angle_alpha   90.00
_cell.angle_beta   90.00
_cell.angle_gamma   90.00
#
_symmetry.space_group_name_H-M   'P 1'
#
loop_
_entity.id
_entity.type
_entity.pdbx_description
1 polymer ?
#
loop_
_entity_poly.entity_id
_entity_poly.type
_entity_poly.pdbx_seq_one_letter_code
_entity_poly.pdbx_strand_id
1 'polypeptide(L)'
;MTVRFYALLDGERRLLDEQVEMVDVHAFFSQRTFGREHLEVEVEHAGDGEADVLFTVQGRNKLRQGLAEATYRHSELVELTPVMFVFGGFNQLTADTPGLVFVRVRVGENVVSPTTPLRYRVTLTECDGDPVAGQSFTYPGPGADPTDPTTWSTITTDANGQAFFGPPAGFTLNDLPELLEPLGATTPFIGALPAGCYFLRVELINVSDMTVVGQGAVRFVVPMAVGP
;
A
#
# COMPACT_ATOMS: atom_id res chain seq x y z
N MET A 1 -14.33 -17.17 -8.44
CA MET A 1 -13.77 -17.13 -7.08
C MET A 1 -14.92 -17.13 -6.10
N THR A 2 -14.93 -18.06 -5.16
CA THR A 2 -15.84 -18.14 -4.03
C THR A 2 -15.03 -17.87 -2.76
N VAL A 3 -15.35 -16.81 -2.02
CA VAL A 3 -14.74 -16.52 -0.72
C VAL A 3 -15.72 -16.90 0.36
N ARG A 4 -15.28 -17.75 1.28
CA ARG A 4 -16.05 -18.21 2.45
C ARG A 4 -15.40 -17.70 3.72
N PHE A 5 -16.22 -17.12 4.58
CA PHE A 5 -15.79 -16.66 5.88
C PHE A 5 -16.28 -17.63 6.95
N TYR A 6 -15.39 -18.07 7.82
CA TYR A 6 -15.71 -18.97 8.92
C TYR A 6 -15.36 -18.34 10.26
N ALA A 7 -16.07 -18.73 11.31
CA ALA A 7 -15.59 -18.55 12.67
C ALA A 7 -15.41 -19.89 13.37
N LEU A 8 -14.42 -19.93 14.23
CA LEU A 8 -14.27 -20.99 15.23
C LEU A 8 -15.03 -20.56 16.48
N LEU A 9 -16.26 -21.05 16.60
CA LEU A 9 -17.13 -20.80 17.75
C LEU A 9 -17.14 -22.05 18.63
N ASP A 10 -16.72 -21.92 19.89
CA ASP A 10 -16.61 -23.04 20.84
C ASP A 10 -15.78 -24.25 20.33
N GLY A 11 -14.78 -24.00 19.47
CA GLY A 11 -13.94 -25.04 18.87
C GLY A 11 -14.55 -25.72 17.63
N GLU A 12 -15.75 -25.33 17.21
CA GLU A 12 -16.38 -25.77 15.97
C GLU A 12 -16.30 -24.71 14.87
N ARG A 13 -15.95 -25.14 13.67
CA ARG A 13 -15.87 -24.29 12.48
C ARG A 13 -17.27 -24.07 11.92
N ARG A 14 -17.70 -22.81 11.80
CA ARG A 14 -19.02 -22.42 11.27
C ARG A 14 -18.89 -21.42 10.14
N LEU A 15 -19.57 -21.69 9.02
CA LEU A 15 -19.65 -20.78 7.87
C LEU A 15 -20.51 -19.57 8.24
N LEU A 16 -19.98 -18.39 7.97
CA LEU A 16 -20.60 -17.10 8.27
C LEU A 16 -21.15 -16.42 7.03
N ASP A 17 -20.38 -16.46 5.94
CA ASP A 17 -20.73 -15.81 4.69
C ASP A 17 -20.02 -16.49 3.51
N GLU A 18 -20.62 -16.42 2.33
CA GLU A 18 -20.09 -16.97 1.08
C GLU A 18 -20.37 -15.98 -0.05
N GLN A 19 -19.30 -15.51 -0.70
CA GLN A 19 -19.34 -14.50 -1.76
C GLN A 19 -18.76 -15.08 -3.04
N VAL A 20 -19.41 -14.87 -4.20
CA VAL A 20 -19.02 -15.47 -5.49
C VAL A 20 -18.88 -14.38 -6.57
N GLU A 21 -17.65 -13.89 -6.79
CA GLU A 21 -17.06 -13.13 -7.94
C GLU A 21 -16.01 -12.07 -7.49
N MET A 22 -14.97 -11.81 -8.32
CA MET A 22 -13.78 -10.97 -8.01
C MET A 22 -14.10 -9.46 -8.18
N VAL A 23 -13.57 -8.48 -7.42
CA VAL A 23 -12.17 -8.18 -7.05
C VAL A 23 -12.04 -7.53 -5.65
N ASP A 24 -13.14 -7.33 -4.92
CA ASP A 24 -13.13 -6.74 -3.57
C ASP A 24 -14.20 -7.40 -2.70
N VAL A 25 -13.81 -8.10 -1.64
CA VAL A 25 -14.76 -8.82 -0.78
C VAL A 25 -14.98 -8.09 0.54
N HIS A 26 -15.89 -7.13 0.53
CA HIS A 26 -16.30 -6.44 1.76
C HIS A 26 -17.29 -7.27 2.58
N ALA A 27 -16.77 -8.12 3.48
CA ALA A 27 -17.58 -8.82 4.46
C ALA A 27 -17.59 -8.07 5.80
N PHE A 28 -18.77 -7.90 6.40
CA PHE A 28 -18.97 -7.19 7.66
C PHE A 28 -19.46 -8.14 8.76
N PHE A 29 -18.68 -8.27 9.84
CA PHE A 29 -19.01 -9.13 10.98
C PHE A 29 -19.06 -8.32 12.28
N SER A 30 -20.13 -8.51 13.08
CA SER A 30 -20.34 -7.77 14.33
C SER A 30 -19.84 -8.53 15.56
N GLN A 31 -19.09 -7.87 16.46
CA GLN A 31 -18.57 -8.48 17.70
C GLN A 31 -19.63 -9.08 18.65
N ARG A 32 -20.92 -8.73 18.53
CA ARG A 32 -21.98 -9.39 19.33
C ARG A 32 -22.08 -10.89 19.02
N THR A 33 -21.60 -11.31 17.86
CA THR A 33 -21.64 -12.68 17.36
C THR A 33 -20.34 -13.46 17.65
N PHE A 34 -19.24 -12.80 18.05
CA PHE A 34 -17.87 -13.37 17.94
C PHE A 34 -16.97 -13.32 19.20
N GLY A 35 -17.49 -12.99 20.38
CA GLY A 35 -16.77 -13.18 21.65
C GLY A 35 -15.26 -12.82 21.64
N ARG A 36 -14.41 -13.76 22.10
CA ARG A 36 -12.93 -13.73 22.06
C ARG A 36 -12.36 -14.56 20.89
N GLU A 37 -13.20 -14.91 19.92
CA GLU A 37 -12.97 -16.02 19.00
C GLU A 37 -12.29 -15.60 17.68
N HIS A 38 -11.72 -16.59 16.99
CA HIS A 38 -10.88 -16.42 15.81
C HIS A 38 -11.71 -16.44 14.52
N LEU A 39 -11.44 -15.49 13.62
CA LEU A 39 -12.00 -15.45 12.26
C LEU A 39 -11.05 -16.18 11.31
N GLU A 40 -11.58 -17.09 10.50
CA GLU A 40 -10.85 -17.81 9.47
C GLU A 40 -11.46 -17.46 8.10
N VAL A 41 -10.62 -17.20 7.11
CA VAL A 41 -11.04 -16.85 5.75
C VAL A 41 -10.55 -17.93 4.80
N GLU A 42 -11.47 -18.53 4.04
CA GLU A 42 -11.17 -19.55 3.03
C GLU A 42 -11.55 -19.01 1.65
N VAL A 43 -10.66 -19.17 0.68
CA VAL A 43 -10.88 -18.71 -0.69
C VAL A 43 -10.79 -19.92 -1.62
N GLU A 44 -11.86 -20.19 -2.36
CA GLU A 44 -11.93 -21.27 -3.35
C GLU A 44 -12.03 -20.66 -4.76
N HIS A 45 -11.14 -21.04 -5.68
CA HIS A 45 -11.18 -20.58 -7.08
C HIS A 45 -10.99 -21.77 -8.02
N ALA A 46 -11.69 -21.74 -9.16
CA ALA A 46 -11.52 -22.72 -10.21
C ALA A 46 -10.45 -22.24 -11.21
N GLY A 47 -9.17 -22.42 -10.88
CA GLY A 47 -8.03 -22.05 -11.72
C GLY A 47 -6.82 -21.55 -10.92
N ASP A 48 -5.66 -21.48 -11.57
CA ASP A 48 -4.42 -20.95 -10.99
C ASP A 48 -4.36 -19.41 -11.11
N GLY A 49 -4.02 -18.70 -10.02
CA GLY A 49 -3.90 -17.23 -9.97
C GLY A 49 -3.50 -16.70 -8.58
N GLU A 50 -3.32 -15.39 -8.43
CA GLU A 50 -3.16 -14.69 -7.14
C GLU A 50 -4.35 -13.77 -6.92
N ALA A 51 -4.87 -13.68 -5.69
CA ALA A 51 -5.97 -12.77 -5.34
C ALA A 51 -5.72 -12.14 -3.96
N ASP A 52 -5.78 -10.81 -3.91
CA ASP A 52 -5.78 -10.07 -2.66
C ASP A 52 -7.21 -10.05 -2.11
N VAL A 53 -7.41 -10.54 -0.88
CA VAL A 53 -8.71 -10.45 -0.20
C VAL A 53 -8.64 -9.41 0.90
N LEU A 54 -9.25 -8.26 0.64
CA LEU A 54 -9.45 -7.19 1.62
C LEU A 54 -10.72 -7.48 2.44
N PHE A 55 -10.63 -7.53 3.77
CA PHE A 55 -11.82 -7.68 4.64
C PHE A 55 -11.83 -6.71 5.83
N THR A 56 -13.03 -6.32 6.27
CA THR A 56 -13.24 -5.35 7.37
C THR A 56 -14.10 -5.95 8.48
N VAL A 57 -13.54 -6.12 9.68
CA VAL A 57 -14.26 -6.57 10.88
C VAL A 57 -14.54 -5.38 11.80
N GLN A 58 -15.81 -5.01 11.99
CA GLN A 58 -16.20 -3.90 12.87
C GLN A 58 -16.69 -4.41 14.23
N GLY A 59 -15.89 -4.16 15.28
CA GLY A 59 -16.28 -4.37 16.67
C GLY A 59 -17.04 -3.17 17.27
N ARG A 60 -17.66 -3.35 18.45
CA ARG A 60 -18.53 -2.33 19.08
C ARG A 60 -17.85 -0.98 19.31
N ASN A 61 -16.52 -0.94 19.48
CA ASN A 61 -15.73 0.28 19.72
C ASN A 61 -14.42 0.32 18.91
N LYS A 62 -14.22 -0.58 17.94
CA LYS A 62 -12.97 -0.67 17.15
C LYS A 62 -13.25 -1.21 15.74
N LEU A 63 -12.79 -0.51 14.72
CA LEU A 63 -12.68 -1.02 13.36
C LEU A 63 -11.38 -1.81 13.24
N ARG A 64 -11.42 -3.02 12.68
CA ARG A 64 -10.24 -3.84 12.38
C ARG A 64 -10.31 -4.23 10.91
N GLN A 65 -9.29 -3.88 10.13
CA GLN A 65 -9.18 -4.26 8.71
C GLN A 65 -7.97 -5.18 8.54
N GLY A 66 -8.12 -6.22 7.71
CA GLY A 66 -7.07 -7.18 7.40
C GLY A 66 -6.96 -7.42 5.89
N LEU A 67 -5.76 -7.79 5.46
CA LEU A 67 -5.44 -8.23 4.10
C LEU A 67 -4.90 -9.67 4.22
N ALA A 68 -5.44 -10.61 3.44
CA ALA A 68 -4.87 -11.95 3.33
C ALA A 68 -4.34 -12.14 1.90
N GLU A 69 -3.03 -12.40 1.78
CA GLU A 69 -2.43 -12.88 0.53
C GLU A 69 -2.68 -14.39 0.44
N ALA A 70 -3.53 -14.83 -0.49
CA ALA A 70 -3.83 -16.25 -0.66
C ALA A 70 -2.98 -16.84 -1.79
N THR A 71 -1.81 -17.41 -1.47
CA THR A 71 -1.19 -18.42 -2.35
C THR A 71 -1.77 -19.79 -1.98
N TYR A 72 -2.32 -20.50 -2.96
CA TYR A 72 -3.11 -21.72 -2.75
C TYR A 72 -2.38 -22.76 -1.88
N ARG A 73 -2.97 -23.03 -0.71
CA ARG A 73 -2.48 -23.83 0.44
C ARG A 73 -1.34 -23.21 1.27
N HIS A 74 -1.68 -22.25 2.12
CA HIS A 74 -1.39 -22.34 3.56
C HIS A 74 -2.23 -21.29 4.31
N SER A 75 -2.95 -21.71 5.35
CA SER A 75 -3.54 -20.79 6.32
C SER A 75 -2.42 -20.07 7.05
N GLU A 76 -2.20 -18.79 6.80
CA GLU A 76 -1.17 -18.00 7.49
C GLU A 76 -1.81 -17.00 8.46
N LEU A 77 -1.27 -16.97 9.69
CA LEU A 77 -1.60 -15.98 10.71
C LEU A 77 -1.06 -14.61 10.25
N VAL A 78 -1.94 -13.71 9.81
CA VAL A 78 -1.52 -12.36 9.35
C VAL A 78 -1.14 -11.49 10.56
N GLU A 79 0.16 -11.21 10.73
CA GLU A 79 0.62 -10.12 11.58
C GLU A 79 0.32 -8.77 10.89
N LEU A 80 -0.48 -7.91 11.51
CA LEU A 80 -0.83 -6.61 10.97
C LEU A 80 0.42 -5.72 10.92
N THR A 81 0.87 -5.32 9.72
CA THR A 81 1.94 -4.32 9.63
C THR A 81 1.44 -2.98 10.20
N PRO A 82 2.21 -2.34 11.09
CA PRO A 82 1.80 -1.09 11.75
C PRO A 82 1.70 0.09 10.77
N VAL A 83 2.32 0.00 9.60
CA VAL A 83 2.18 0.95 8.50
C VAL A 83 1.86 0.18 7.23
N MET A 84 0.88 0.67 6.47
CA MET A 84 0.41 0.06 5.24
C MET A 84 0.73 0.97 4.05
N PHE A 85 1.17 0.36 2.96
CA PHE A 85 1.44 1.02 1.69
C PHE A 85 0.63 0.32 0.59
N VAL A 86 -0.06 1.12 -0.22
CA VAL A 86 -0.81 0.64 -1.39
C VAL A 86 -0.29 1.38 -2.61
N PHE A 87 -0.02 0.64 -3.67
CA PHE A 87 0.55 1.13 -4.92
C PHE A 87 -0.47 0.96 -6.06
N GLY A 88 -0.54 1.93 -6.97
CA GLY A 88 -1.42 1.80 -8.13
C GLY A 88 -1.04 2.70 -9.31
N GLY A 89 -1.67 2.44 -10.45
CA GLY A 89 -1.39 3.11 -11.73
C GLY A 89 -0.22 2.52 -12.54
N PHE A 90 0.59 1.64 -11.93
CA PHE A 90 1.78 1.07 -12.58
C PHE A 90 1.49 0.23 -13.84
N ASN A 91 0.29 -0.36 -13.95
CA ASN A 91 -0.15 -1.13 -15.11
C ASN A 91 -0.49 -0.26 -16.33
N GLN A 92 -0.56 1.06 -16.17
CA GLN A 92 -0.84 2.01 -17.24
C GLN A 92 0.43 2.67 -17.79
N LEU A 93 1.61 2.34 -17.24
CA LEU A 93 2.87 2.91 -17.68
C LEU A 93 3.21 2.45 -19.10
N THR A 94 3.89 3.33 -19.83
CA THR A 94 4.44 3.07 -21.16
C THR A 94 5.82 3.72 -21.24
N ALA A 95 6.76 3.05 -21.90
CA ALA A 95 8.14 3.50 -22.00
C ALA A 95 8.25 4.95 -22.47
N ASP A 96 9.13 5.71 -21.79
CA ASP A 96 9.51 7.09 -22.09
C ASP A 96 8.35 8.09 -22.16
N THR A 97 7.18 7.69 -21.64
CA THR A 97 5.96 8.51 -21.61
C THR A 97 5.62 8.84 -20.16
N PRO A 98 5.33 10.11 -19.81
CA PRO A 98 4.87 10.46 -18.48
C PRO A 98 3.59 9.70 -18.13
N GLY A 99 3.66 8.87 -17.09
CA GLY A 99 2.53 8.13 -16.54
C GLY A 99 2.21 8.58 -15.12
N LEU A 100 0.94 8.45 -14.73
CA LEU A 100 0.45 8.74 -13.39
C LEU A 100 0.42 7.46 -12.56
N VAL A 101 1.11 7.45 -11.43
CA VAL A 101 1.04 6.40 -10.41
C VAL A 101 0.69 7.02 -9.07
N PHE A 102 0.35 6.21 -8.08
CA PHE A 102 0.14 6.70 -6.72
C PHE A 102 0.71 5.75 -5.68
N VAL A 103 1.05 6.35 -4.54
CA VAL A 103 1.34 5.66 -3.29
C VAL A 103 0.34 6.15 -2.26
N ARG A 104 -0.33 5.21 -1.60
CA ARG A 104 -1.23 5.50 -0.49
C ARG A 104 -0.66 4.90 0.77
N VAL A 105 -0.56 5.70 1.83
CA VAL A 105 0.06 5.30 3.09
C VAL A 105 -0.95 5.46 4.21
N ARG A 106 -0.99 4.47 5.11
CA ARG A 106 -1.75 4.54 6.35
C ARG A 106 -0.86 4.13 7.51
N VAL A 107 -0.93 4.88 8.60
CA VAL A 107 -0.21 4.62 9.84
C VAL A 107 -1.21 4.17 10.90
N GLY A 108 -0.93 3.04 11.55
CA GLY A 108 -1.74 2.57 12.67
C GLY A 108 -1.66 3.49 13.88
N GLU A 109 -2.69 3.46 14.71
CA GLU A 109 -2.68 4.19 15.99
C GLU A 109 -1.51 3.73 16.86
N ASN A 110 -0.84 4.67 17.54
CA ASN A 110 0.27 4.43 18.47
C ASN A 110 1.53 3.80 17.87
N VAL A 111 1.66 3.79 16.55
CA VAL A 111 2.86 3.28 15.85
C VAL A 111 4.04 4.23 15.99
N VAL A 112 3.76 5.54 15.90
CA VAL A 112 4.75 6.60 16.03
C VAL A 112 4.13 7.79 16.76
N SER A 113 4.93 8.54 17.51
CA SER A 113 4.43 9.73 18.22
C SER A 113 3.87 10.74 17.20
N PRO A 114 2.71 11.37 17.45
CA PRO A 114 2.13 12.37 16.55
C PRO A 114 3.02 13.56 16.25
N THR A 115 4.05 13.81 17.06
CA THR A 115 5.02 14.91 16.91
C THR A 115 6.35 14.49 16.28
N THR A 116 6.50 13.21 15.92
CA THR A 116 7.73 12.73 15.27
C THR A 116 7.85 13.36 13.90
N PRO A 117 9.00 13.93 13.52
CA PRO A 117 9.20 14.46 12.17
C PRO A 117 9.41 13.30 11.20
N LEU A 118 8.44 13.10 10.31
CA LEU A 118 8.41 12.02 9.33
C LEU A 118 8.73 12.53 7.93
N ARG A 119 9.34 11.67 7.10
CA ARG A 119 9.53 11.94 5.67
C ARG A 119 9.49 10.64 4.90
N TYR A 120 9.17 10.73 3.62
CA TYR A 120 9.23 9.56 2.75
C TYR A 120 10.58 9.45 2.06
N ARG A 121 11.12 8.23 2.01
CA ARG A 121 12.24 7.84 1.18
C ARG A 121 11.75 6.85 0.13
N VAL A 122 12.04 7.12 -1.14
CA VAL A 122 11.85 6.17 -2.23
C VAL A 122 13.18 5.57 -2.61
N THR A 123 13.19 4.29 -2.96
CA THR A 123 14.31 3.63 -3.63
C THR A 123 13.78 2.94 -4.88
N LEU A 124 14.36 3.27 -6.02
CA LEU A 124 14.06 2.67 -7.31
C LEU A 124 15.25 1.83 -7.78
N THR A 125 14.99 0.57 -8.08
CA THR A 125 15.95 -0.33 -8.69
C THR A 125 15.34 -1.00 -9.92
N GLU A 126 16.20 -1.50 -10.80
CA GLU A 126 15.84 -2.55 -11.74
C GLU A 126 15.55 -3.84 -10.96
N CYS A 127 14.83 -4.77 -11.59
CA CYS A 127 14.44 -6.04 -10.95
C CYS A 127 15.63 -6.96 -10.64
N ASP A 128 16.78 -6.76 -11.28
CA ASP A 128 18.05 -7.44 -10.96
C ASP A 128 18.81 -6.79 -9.79
N GLY A 129 18.33 -5.65 -9.30
CA GLY A 129 18.83 -4.95 -8.12
C GLY A 129 19.67 -3.72 -8.42
N ASP A 130 19.93 -3.38 -9.69
CA ASP A 130 20.73 -2.21 -10.04
C ASP A 130 19.98 -0.89 -9.72
N PRO A 131 20.62 0.11 -9.10
CA PRO A 131 19.97 1.36 -8.74
C PRO A 131 19.67 2.21 -9.98
N VAL A 132 18.45 2.74 -10.06
CA VAL A 132 18.06 3.65 -11.15
C VAL A 132 18.33 5.09 -10.72
N ALA A 133 19.52 5.58 -11.04
CA ALA A 133 19.97 6.94 -10.74
C ALA A 133 19.47 7.98 -11.75
N GLY A 134 19.26 9.23 -11.31
CA GLY A 134 18.86 10.34 -12.17
C GLY A 134 17.40 10.33 -12.62
N GLN A 135 16.60 9.38 -12.15
CA GLN A 135 15.18 9.29 -12.46
C GLN A 135 14.41 10.40 -11.77
N SER A 136 13.64 11.17 -12.55
CA SER A 136 12.83 12.26 -12.02
C SER A 136 11.37 11.85 -11.85
N PHE A 137 10.77 12.28 -10.74
CA PHE A 137 9.35 12.14 -10.45
C PHE A 137 8.79 13.49 -9.99
N THR A 138 7.59 13.83 -10.44
CA THR A 138 6.86 15.00 -9.94
C THR A 138 5.72 14.56 -9.04
N TYR A 139 5.46 15.34 -8.00
CA TYR A 139 4.43 15.05 -6.99
C TYR A 139 3.90 16.36 -6.39
N PRO A 140 2.68 16.39 -5.84
CA PRO A 140 2.18 17.57 -5.15
C PRO A 140 2.99 17.79 -3.88
N GLY A 141 3.86 18.80 -3.92
CA GLY A 141 4.63 19.23 -2.76
C GLY A 141 3.72 19.84 -1.68
N PRO A 142 4.27 20.18 -0.50
CA PRO A 142 3.52 20.82 0.56
C PRO A 142 2.78 22.08 0.08
N GLY A 143 1.45 22.10 0.26
CA GLY A 143 0.59 23.22 -0.15
C GLY A 143 0.25 23.28 -1.64
N ALA A 144 0.73 22.33 -2.45
CA ALA A 144 0.36 22.22 -3.86
C ALA A 144 -1.02 21.56 -4.02
N ASP A 145 -1.74 21.92 -5.08
CA ASP A 145 -3.02 21.30 -5.40
C ASP A 145 -2.77 19.91 -6.04
N PRO A 146 -3.24 18.81 -5.43
CA PRO A 146 -3.07 17.46 -5.98
C PRO A 146 -3.85 17.23 -7.29
N THR A 147 -4.67 18.19 -7.74
CA THR A 147 -5.40 18.14 -9.01
C THR A 147 -4.78 19.01 -10.10
N ASP A 148 -3.77 19.84 -9.78
CA ASP A 148 -3.06 20.71 -10.73
C ASP A 148 -1.54 20.39 -10.79
N PRO A 149 -1.11 19.54 -11.74
CA PRO A 149 0.29 19.16 -11.92
C PRO A 149 1.27 20.31 -12.17
N THR A 150 0.79 21.50 -12.54
CA THR A 150 1.67 22.65 -12.82
C THR A 150 2.30 23.23 -11.55
N THR A 151 1.73 22.92 -10.38
CA THR A 151 2.22 23.39 -9.07
C THR A 151 3.12 22.36 -8.36
N TRP A 152 3.38 21.23 -9.02
CA TRP A 152 4.04 20.09 -8.39
C TRP A 152 5.56 20.25 -8.28
N SER A 153 6.11 19.62 -7.26
CA SER A 153 7.55 19.58 -7.00
C SER A 153 8.19 18.39 -7.72
N THR A 154 9.46 18.52 -8.09
CA THR A 154 10.25 17.43 -8.69
C THR A 154 11.25 16.88 -7.69
N ILE A 155 11.40 15.56 -7.66
CA ILE A 155 12.50 14.84 -7.00
C ILE A 155 13.27 14.06 -8.04
N THR A 156 14.55 13.83 -7.79
CA THR A 156 15.43 13.05 -8.66
C THR A 156 16.17 12.03 -7.82
N THR A 157 16.24 10.78 -8.29
CA THR A 157 16.97 9.72 -7.60
C THR A 157 18.49 9.95 -7.65
N ASP A 158 19.17 9.69 -6.54
CA ASP A 158 20.62 9.79 -6.42
C ASP A 158 21.34 8.55 -7.00
N ALA A 159 22.66 8.45 -6.78
CA ALA A 159 23.47 7.33 -7.26
C ALA A 159 23.07 5.96 -6.68
N ASN A 160 22.33 5.94 -5.57
CA ASN A 160 21.80 4.72 -4.95
C ASN A 160 20.34 4.45 -5.36
N GLY A 161 19.81 5.19 -6.34
CA GLY A 161 18.42 5.11 -6.75
C GLY A 161 17.45 5.71 -5.73
N GLN A 162 17.93 6.54 -4.79
CA GLN A 162 17.13 7.06 -3.69
C GLN A 162 16.70 8.51 -3.90
N ALA A 163 15.47 8.83 -3.50
CA ALA A 163 15.01 10.20 -3.39
C ALA A 163 14.13 10.39 -2.15
N PHE A 164 13.99 11.64 -1.70
CA PHE A 164 13.14 11.99 -0.56
C PHE A 164 12.05 12.95 -0.99
N PHE A 165 10.81 12.70 -0.55
CA PHE A 165 9.68 13.60 -0.80
C PHE A 165 8.96 14.00 0.48
N GLY A 166 8.29 15.15 0.42
CA GLY A 166 7.82 15.89 1.58
C GLY A 166 8.85 16.90 2.12
N PRO A 167 8.48 17.72 3.12
CA PRO A 167 9.32 18.79 3.64
C PRO A 167 10.69 18.28 4.11
N PRO A 168 11.80 19.02 3.87
CA PRO A 168 13.13 18.62 4.34
C PRO A 168 13.23 18.42 5.86
N ALA A 169 12.50 19.23 6.64
CA ALA A 169 12.41 19.10 8.09
C ALA A 169 11.46 17.98 8.56
N GLY A 170 10.80 17.30 7.62
CA GLY A 170 9.72 16.35 7.87
C GLY A 170 8.36 17.00 8.09
N PHE A 171 7.34 16.16 8.22
CA PHE A 171 5.98 16.50 8.62
C PHE A 171 5.58 15.63 9.81
N THR A 172 4.63 16.08 10.61
CA THR A 172 4.10 15.33 11.74
C THR A 172 2.75 14.70 11.39
N LEU A 173 2.26 13.75 12.19
CA LEU A 173 0.91 13.21 11.96
C LEU A 173 -0.20 14.26 12.15
N ASN A 174 0.11 15.36 12.85
CA ASN A 174 -0.80 16.50 12.96
C ASN A 174 -0.84 17.35 11.69
N ASP A 175 0.25 17.37 10.91
CA ASP A 175 0.32 18.10 9.65
C ASP A 175 -0.37 17.34 8.50
N LEU A 176 -0.48 16.01 8.61
CA LEU A 176 -1.12 15.12 7.64
C LEU A 176 -2.00 14.07 8.34
N PRO A 177 -3.13 14.49 8.94
CA PRO A 177 -4.01 13.61 9.73
C PRO A 177 -4.62 12.47 8.89
N GLU A 178 -4.71 12.62 7.57
CA GLU A 178 -5.20 11.61 6.63
C GLU A 178 -4.43 10.29 6.74
N LEU A 179 -3.18 10.31 7.23
CA LEU A 179 -2.42 9.09 7.49
C LEU A 179 -3.04 8.17 8.54
N LEU A 180 -3.83 8.72 9.47
CA LEU A 180 -4.52 7.96 10.51
C LEU A 180 -5.90 7.49 10.06
N GLU A 181 -6.43 8.07 8.99
CA GLU A 181 -7.74 7.71 8.46
C GLU A 181 -7.73 6.29 7.84
N PRO A 182 -8.88 5.60 7.79
CA PRO A 182 -8.96 4.25 7.21
C PRO A 182 -8.45 4.15 5.78
N LEU A 183 -8.61 5.22 4.98
CA LEU A 183 -8.15 5.27 3.59
C LEU A 183 -6.70 5.74 3.45
N GLY A 184 -6.08 6.27 4.51
CA GLY A 184 -4.73 6.82 4.44
C GLY A 184 -4.60 8.08 3.57
N ALA A 185 -3.37 8.60 3.48
CA ALA A 185 -3.03 9.70 2.60
C ALA A 185 -2.58 9.15 1.24
N THR A 186 -3.12 9.69 0.14
CA THR A 186 -2.72 9.31 -1.23
C THR A 186 -1.84 10.40 -1.84
N THR A 187 -0.66 10.02 -2.31
CA THR A 187 0.26 10.89 -3.04
C THR A 187 0.38 10.42 -4.48
N PRO A 188 -0.09 11.20 -5.47
CA PRO A 188 0.13 10.92 -6.88
C PRO A 188 1.56 11.30 -7.29
N PHE A 189 2.11 10.56 -8.25
CA PHE A 189 3.40 10.81 -8.88
C PHE A 189 3.26 10.75 -10.39
N ILE A 190 3.93 11.67 -11.09
CA ILE A 190 4.10 11.61 -12.54
C ILE A 190 5.58 11.38 -12.84
N GLY A 191 5.86 10.42 -13.71
CA GLY A 191 7.23 10.12 -14.15
C GLY A 191 7.23 9.36 -15.47
N ALA A 192 8.35 9.42 -16.18
CA ALA A 192 8.60 8.64 -17.39
C ALA A 192 9.79 7.73 -17.12
N LEU A 193 9.63 6.44 -17.41
CA LEU A 193 10.67 5.42 -17.25
C LEU A 193 10.91 4.74 -18.59
N PRO A 194 12.14 4.33 -18.90
CA PRO A 194 12.41 3.44 -20.03
C PRO A 194 11.63 2.13 -19.92
N ALA A 195 11.58 1.38 -21.02
CA ALA A 195 11.05 0.02 -20.98
C ALA A 195 11.94 -0.85 -20.06
N GLY A 196 11.32 -1.62 -19.16
CA GLY A 196 12.07 -2.41 -18.20
C GLY A 196 11.22 -3.03 -17.09
N CYS A 197 11.90 -3.77 -16.21
CA CYS A 197 11.33 -4.32 -14.98
C CYS A 197 11.94 -3.57 -13.79
N TYR A 198 11.10 -3.06 -12.91
CA TYR A 198 11.51 -2.21 -11.80
C TYR A 198 10.93 -2.68 -10.47
N PHE A 199 11.63 -2.31 -9.40
CA PHE A 199 11.18 -2.42 -8.02
C PHE A 199 11.20 -1.03 -7.37
N LEU A 200 10.05 -0.57 -6.89
CA LEU A 200 9.93 0.66 -6.11
C LEU A 200 9.67 0.29 -4.66
N ARG A 201 10.58 0.70 -3.77
CA ARG A 201 10.36 0.67 -2.32
C ARG A 201 10.10 2.07 -1.81
N VAL A 202 9.11 2.20 -0.93
CA VAL A 202 8.80 3.45 -0.23
C VAL A 202 8.85 3.19 1.26
N GLU A 203 9.57 4.05 1.97
CA GLU A 203 9.75 3.99 3.41
C GLU A 203 9.25 5.29 4.02
N LEU A 204 8.51 5.17 5.13
CA LEU A 204 8.22 6.27 6.03
C LEU A 204 9.31 6.27 7.11
N ILE A 205 10.11 7.33 7.17
CA ILE A 205 11.25 7.43 8.07
C ILE A 205 11.06 8.53 9.11
N ASN A 206 11.62 8.34 10.30
CA ASN A 206 11.86 9.43 11.25
C ASN A 206 13.10 10.21 10.81
N VAL A 207 12.95 11.50 10.52
CA VAL A 207 14.03 12.36 10.02
C VAL A 207 15.09 12.62 11.11
N SER A 208 14.74 12.49 12.39
CA SER A 208 15.65 12.77 13.50
C SER A 208 16.80 11.78 13.60
N ASP A 209 16.53 10.51 13.31
CA ASP A 209 17.46 9.39 13.51
C ASP A 209 17.55 8.45 12.29
N MET A 210 16.85 8.78 11.20
CA MET A 210 16.76 8.02 9.97
C MET A 210 16.20 6.60 10.13
N THR A 211 15.49 6.31 11.23
CA THR A 211 14.85 5.01 11.46
C THR A 211 13.63 4.84 10.55
N VAL A 212 13.43 3.61 10.07
CA VAL A 212 12.27 3.25 9.25
C VAL A 212 11.10 2.93 10.18
N VAL A 213 10.03 3.72 10.08
CA VAL A 213 8.77 3.51 10.81
C VAL A 213 7.93 2.44 10.12
N GLY A 214 7.98 2.42 8.79
CA GLY A 214 7.31 1.42 7.98
C GLY A 214 7.74 1.51 6.52
N GLN A 215 7.49 0.44 5.78
CA GLN A 215 7.85 0.37 4.37
C GLN A 215 6.87 -0.48 3.58
N GLY A 216 6.83 -0.25 2.28
CA GLY A 216 6.18 -1.11 1.31
C GLY A 216 6.92 -1.07 -0.02
N ALA A 217 6.66 -2.05 -0.87
CA ALA A 217 7.28 -2.08 -2.18
C ALA A 217 6.35 -2.68 -3.24
N VAL A 218 6.63 -2.34 -4.49
CA VAL A 218 5.93 -2.87 -5.66
C VAL A 218 6.92 -3.22 -6.75
N ARG A 219 6.72 -4.38 -7.36
CA ARG A 219 7.37 -4.77 -8.62
C ARG A 219 6.45 -4.43 -9.78
N PHE A 220 6.98 -3.82 -10.83
CA PHE A 220 6.20 -3.47 -12.02
C PHE A 220 7.04 -3.56 -13.30
N VAL A 221 6.35 -3.60 -14.44
CA VAL A 221 6.95 -3.64 -15.77
C VAL A 221 6.47 -2.43 -16.54
N VAL A 222 7.41 -1.73 -17.20
CA VAL A 222 7.11 -0.68 -18.16
C VAL A 222 7.25 -1.30 -19.56
N PRO A 223 6.13 -1.51 -20.29
CA PRO A 223 6.18 -2.05 -21.63
C PRO A 223 6.74 -1.02 -22.62
N MET A 224 7.38 -1.53 -23.68
CA MET A 224 7.74 -0.71 -24.84
C MET A 224 6.50 0.02 -25.37
N ALA A 225 6.67 1.27 -25.79
CA ALA A 225 5.63 1.97 -26.54
C ALA A 225 5.30 1.16 -27.79
N VAL A 226 4.04 0.80 -27.97
CA VAL A 226 3.58 0.21 -29.22
C VAL A 226 3.71 1.31 -30.28
N GLY A 227 4.56 1.10 -31.28
CA GLY A 227 4.73 2.03 -32.39
C GLY A 227 3.39 2.30 -33.10
N PRO A 228 3.26 3.44 -33.79
CA PRO A 228 2.05 3.82 -34.52
C PRO A 228 1.66 2.81 -35.60
#